data_AF-A0A2S1CXQ3-F1
#
_entry.id   AF-A0A2S1CXQ3-F1
#
_cell.length_a   1.000
_cell.length_b   1.000
_cell.length_c   1.000
_cell.angle_alpha   90.00
_cell.angle_beta   90.00
_cell.angle_gamma   90.00
#
_symmetry.space_group_name_H-M   'P 1'
#
loop_
_entity.id
_entity.type
_entity.pdbx_description
1 polymer ?
#
loop_
_entity_poly.entity_id
_entity_poly.type
_entity_poly.pdbx_seq_one_letter_code
_entity_poly.pdbx_strand_id
1 'polypeptide(L)'
;SLRIMQQSPDDKQKWSNQWRWEVVRHSIGEELVAYPAMEKYVPGGLDMADKDRARHREIKHNLAELEKLKAGHDASYDSLMQQTQQVLDQHIQEEEEHDLIKLRECLPADEGQRLGSKFARTKKFVPTHSHPNAPDKPPFENGGGLK
;
A
#
# COMPACT_ATOMS: atom_id res chain seq x y z
N SER A 1 5.65 12.72 6.59
CA SER A 1 5.78 12.10 7.93
C SER A 1 6.51 12.98 8.93
N LEU A 2 7.77 13.41 8.70
CA LEU A 2 8.54 14.23 9.67
C LEU A 2 7.83 15.54 10.08
N ARG A 3 7.06 16.15 9.17
CA ARG A 3 6.28 17.37 9.46
C ARG A 3 5.08 17.15 10.40
N ILE A 4 4.55 15.92 10.46
CA ILE A 4 3.46 15.52 11.37
C ILE A 4 3.94 15.56 12.82
N MET A 5 5.22 15.21 13.05
CA MET A 5 5.82 15.09 14.37
C MET A 5 6.06 16.43 15.07
N GLN A 6 6.00 17.54 14.34
CA GLN A 6 6.22 18.90 14.83
C GLN A 6 4.92 19.67 15.11
N GLN A 7 3.76 19.01 14.99
CA GLN A 7 2.45 19.63 15.17
C GLN A 7 1.98 19.58 16.63
N SER A 8 0.93 20.34 16.94
CA SER A 8 0.19 20.20 18.21
C SER A 8 -0.32 18.76 18.39
N PRO A 9 -0.57 18.26 19.61
CA PRO A 9 -1.04 16.89 19.81
C PRO A 9 -2.29 16.52 18.99
N ASP A 10 -3.27 17.43 18.92
CA ASP A 10 -4.51 17.22 18.16
C ASP A 10 -4.26 17.20 16.65
N ASP A 11 -3.41 18.10 16.15
CA ASP A 11 -3.00 18.11 14.75
C ASP A 11 -2.19 16.86 14.40
N LYS A 12 -1.33 16.40 15.30
CA LYS A 12 -0.51 15.20 15.11
C LYS A 12 -1.38 13.96 14.94
N GLN A 13 -2.40 13.80 15.76
CA GLN A 13 -3.36 12.69 15.62
C GLN A 13 -4.11 12.77 14.28
N LYS A 14 -4.66 13.96 13.95
CA LYS A 14 -5.39 14.19 12.70
C LYS A 14 -4.55 13.84 11.47
N TRP A 15 -3.34 14.40 11.38
CA TRP A 15 -2.46 14.19 10.23
C TRP A 15 -1.93 12.76 10.16
N SER A 16 -1.69 12.13 11.31
CA SER A 16 -1.29 10.72 11.31
C SER A 16 -2.43 9.82 10.84
N ASN A 17 -3.68 10.07 11.23
CA ASN A 17 -4.84 9.34 10.70
C ASN A 17 -4.92 9.48 9.17
N GLN A 18 -4.82 10.71 8.65
CA GLN A 18 -4.84 10.95 7.20
C GLN A 18 -3.72 10.20 6.47
N TRP A 19 -2.51 10.21 7.02
CA TRP A 19 -1.38 9.48 6.46
C TRP A 19 -1.66 7.97 6.45
N ARG A 20 -2.11 7.38 7.57
CA ARG A 20 -2.43 5.94 7.64
C ARG A 20 -3.49 5.55 6.61
N TRP A 21 -4.57 6.33 6.50
CA TRP A 21 -5.65 6.06 5.55
C TRP A 21 -5.17 6.05 4.09
N GLU A 22 -4.28 6.97 3.73
CA GLU A 22 -3.74 7.01 2.38
C GLU A 22 -2.79 5.84 2.10
N VAL A 23 -1.96 5.45 3.07
CA VAL A 23 -1.08 4.28 2.93
C VAL A 23 -1.92 3.01 2.77
N VAL A 24 -2.93 2.79 3.61
CA VAL A 24 -3.83 1.62 3.49
C VAL A 24 -4.48 1.56 2.11
N ARG A 25 -5.08 2.68 1.65
CA ARG A 25 -5.75 2.71 0.35
C ARG A 25 -4.80 2.49 -0.81
N HIS A 26 -3.59 3.02 -0.72
CA HIS A 26 -2.55 2.85 -1.72
C HIS A 26 -2.14 1.38 -1.81
N SER A 27 -1.72 0.78 -0.68
CA SER A 27 -1.25 -0.61 -0.63
C SER A 27 -2.29 -1.61 -1.12
N ILE A 28 -3.56 -1.47 -0.71
CA ILE A 28 -4.65 -2.34 -1.21
C ILE A 28 -4.89 -2.09 -2.72
N GLY A 29 -4.77 -0.85 -3.17
CA GLY A 29 -4.86 -0.53 -4.60
C GLY A 29 -3.82 -1.28 -5.43
N GLU A 30 -2.60 -1.41 -4.93
CA GLU A 30 -1.49 -2.07 -5.61
C GLU A 30 -1.71 -3.58 -5.67
N GLU A 31 -2.09 -4.17 -4.53
CA GLU A 31 -2.43 -5.59 -4.42
C GLU A 31 -3.57 -6.03 -5.35
N LEU A 32 -4.52 -5.14 -5.63
CA LEU A 32 -5.68 -5.42 -6.49
C LEU A 32 -5.47 -5.04 -7.96
N VAL A 33 -4.44 -4.24 -8.28
CA VAL A 33 -4.26 -3.68 -9.63
C VAL A 33 -2.84 -3.82 -10.14
N ALA A 34 -1.85 -3.27 -9.44
CA ALA A 34 -0.47 -3.25 -9.90
C ALA A 34 0.17 -4.64 -9.85
N TYR A 35 -0.01 -5.37 -8.74
CA TYR A 35 0.66 -6.66 -8.53
C TYR A 35 0.15 -7.76 -9.46
N PRO A 36 -1.19 -7.88 -9.71
CA PRO A 36 -1.69 -8.76 -10.76
C PRO A 36 -1.18 -8.38 -12.16
N ALA A 37 -0.94 -7.10 -12.44
CA ALA A 37 -0.37 -6.67 -13.71
C ALA A 37 1.11 -7.06 -13.81
N MET A 38 1.89 -6.90 -12.74
CA MET A 38 3.26 -7.39 -12.69
C MET A 38 3.34 -8.90 -12.96
N GLU A 39 2.55 -9.70 -12.24
CA GLU A 39 2.45 -11.15 -12.43
C GLU A 39 2.13 -11.55 -13.88
N LYS A 40 1.27 -10.75 -14.54
CA LYS A 40 0.80 -11.05 -15.90
C LYS A 40 1.78 -10.65 -16.99
N TYR A 41 2.41 -9.49 -16.86
CA TYR A 41 3.16 -8.87 -17.97
C TYR A 41 4.67 -8.97 -17.81
N VAL A 42 5.19 -9.00 -16.59
CA VAL A 42 6.63 -8.94 -16.33
C VAL A 42 7.19 -10.35 -16.18
N PRO A 43 8.23 -10.75 -16.95
CA PRO A 43 8.97 -11.98 -16.68
C PRO A 43 9.54 -11.98 -15.26
N GLY A 44 9.16 -12.97 -14.44
CA GLY A 44 9.51 -13.00 -13.00
C GLY A 44 8.65 -12.07 -12.12
N GLY A 45 7.56 -11.51 -12.65
CA GLY A 45 6.70 -10.57 -11.94
C GLY A 45 5.98 -11.16 -10.72
N LEU A 46 5.83 -12.48 -10.63
CA LEU A 46 5.30 -13.14 -9.43
C LEU A 46 6.21 -12.95 -8.22
N ASP A 47 7.52 -13.14 -8.38
CA ASP A 47 8.47 -12.99 -7.29
C ASP A 47 8.57 -11.52 -6.84
N MET A 48 8.48 -10.58 -7.80
CA MET A 48 8.39 -9.14 -7.51
C MET A 48 7.14 -8.83 -6.68
N ALA A 49 5.96 -9.24 -7.17
CA ALA A 49 4.70 -9.02 -6.49
C ALA A 49 4.64 -9.68 -5.09
N ASP A 50 5.20 -10.88 -4.92
CA ASP A 50 5.21 -11.56 -3.62
C ASP A 50 6.19 -10.92 -2.62
N LYS A 51 7.32 -10.37 -3.10
CA LYS A 51 8.22 -9.55 -2.29
C LYS A 51 7.53 -8.29 -1.78
N ASP A 52 6.84 -7.56 -2.66
CA ASP A 52 6.15 -6.33 -2.29
C ASP A 52 4.97 -6.56 -1.35
N ARG A 53 4.21 -7.65 -1.55
CA ARG A 53 3.20 -8.11 -0.57
C ARG A 53 3.80 -8.39 0.80
N ALA A 54 5.02 -8.92 0.88
CA ALA A 54 5.68 -9.14 2.16
C ALA A 54 5.96 -7.83 2.90
N ARG A 55 6.38 -6.78 2.18
CA ARG A 55 6.53 -5.44 2.76
C ARG A 55 5.21 -4.83 3.17
N HIS A 56 4.17 -4.99 2.36
CA HIS A 56 2.83 -4.55 2.72
C HIS A 56 2.32 -5.22 3.99
N ARG A 57 2.59 -6.51 4.23
CA ARG A 57 2.23 -7.16 5.50
C ARG A 57 2.88 -6.48 6.71
N GLU A 58 4.16 -6.15 6.62
CA GLU A 58 4.87 -5.42 7.68
C GLU A 58 4.26 -4.02 7.89
N ILE A 59 4.04 -3.26 6.82
CA ILE A 59 3.43 -1.93 6.88
C ILE A 59 2.02 -2.03 7.49
N LYS A 60 1.17 -2.95 7.02
CA LYS A 60 -0.19 -3.18 7.52
C LYS A 60 -0.21 -3.53 9.01
N HIS A 61 0.74 -4.35 9.47
CA HIS A 61 0.89 -4.67 10.88
C HIS A 61 1.21 -3.42 11.70
N ASN A 62 2.21 -2.63 11.28
CA ASN A 62 2.58 -1.42 11.99
C ASN A 62 1.46 -0.36 11.98
N LEU A 63 0.71 -0.23 10.89
CA LEU A 63 -0.45 0.66 10.80
C LEU A 63 -1.57 0.25 11.77
N ALA A 64 -1.80 -1.05 11.94
CA ALA A 64 -2.78 -1.58 12.89
C ALA A 64 -2.35 -1.34 14.34
N GLU A 65 -1.05 -1.43 14.65
CA GLU A 65 -0.52 -1.08 15.97
C GLU A 65 -0.59 0.44 16.22
N LEU A 66 -0.26 1.28 15.24
CA LEU A 66 -0.40 2.74 15.34
C LEU A 66 -1.85 3.17 15.59
N GLU A 67 -2.84 2.43 15.07
CA GLU A 67 -4.25 2.72 15.29
C GLU A 67 -4.69 2.50 16.75
N LYS A 68 -3.99 1.64 17.50
CA LYS A 68 -4.25 1.40 18.92
C LYS A 68 -3.62 2.45 19.84
N LEU A 69 -2.71 3.27 19.30
CA LEU A 69 -1.96 4.28 20.05
C LEU A 69 -2.51 5.69 19.80
N LYS A 70 -2.30 6.57 20.77
CA LYS A 70 -2.66 7.99 20.72
C LYS A 70 -1.44 8.85 20.45
N ALA A 71 -1.44 9.52 19.31
CA ALA A 71 -0.36 10.39 18.87
C ALA A 71 -0.13 11.53 19.88
N GLY A 72 1.14 11.82 20.17
CA GLY A 72 1.53 12.86 21.14
C GLY A 72 1.28 12.51 22.61
N HIS A 73 0.83 11.29 22.91
CA HIS A 73 0.61 10.81 24.28
C HIS A 73 1.41 9.53 24.54
N ASP A 74 1.23 8.51 23.69
CA ASP A 74 1.94 7.25 23.86
C ASP A 74 3.39 7.36 23.40
N ALA A 75 4.33 7.03 24.30
CA ALA A 75 5.76 7.18 24.05
C ALA A 75 6.28 6.35 22.86
N SER A 76 5.62 5.22 22.55
CA SER A 76 5.98 4.33 21.44
C SER A 76 5.45 4.79 20.08
N TYR A 77 4.51 5.77 20.04
CA TYR A 77 3.87 6.20 18.80
C TYR A 77 4.90 6.69 17.78
N ASP A 78 5.82 7.53 18.26
CA ASP A 78 6.74 8.25 17.39
C ASP A 78 7.80 7.35 16.78
N SER A 79 8.30 6.38 17.56
CA SER A 79 9.23 5.38 17.08
C SER A 79 8.57 4.44 16.06
N LEU A 80 7.35 3.99 16.33
CA LEU A 80 6.61 3.10 15.42
C LEU A 80 6.26 3.82 14.11
N MET A 81 5.86 5.09 14.17
CA MET A 81 5.60 5.92 13.00
C MET A 81 6.86 6.06 12.13
N GLN A 82 8.02 6.32 12.76
CA GLN A 82 9.30 6.43 12.05
C GLN A 82 9.72 5.11 11.40
N GLN A 83 9.61 4.00 12.12
CA GLN A 83 9.88 2.67 11.58
C GLN A 83 8.97 2.36 10.39
N THR A 84 7.66 2.61 10.52
CA THR A 84 6.70 2.36 9.44
C THR A 84 7.03 3.21 8.21
N GLN A 85 7.38 4.49 8.42
CA GLN A 85 7.78 5.36 7.33
C GLN A 85 9.04 4.86 6.63
N GLN A 86 10.04 4.39 7.37
CA GLN A 86 11.29 3.87 6.78
C GLN A 86 11.03 2.66 5.88
N VAL A 87 10.20 1.71 6.33
CA VAL A 87 9.80 0.55 5.54
C VAL A 87 9.03 0.98 4.28
N LEU A 88 8.12 1.95 4.44
CA LEU A 88 7.34 2.51 3.32
C LEU A 88 8.21 3.25 2.31
N ASP A 89 9.17 4.07 2.75
CA ASP A 89 10.06 4.83 1.86
C ASP A 89 10.94 3.88 1.04
N GLN A 90 11.47 2.83 1.66
CA GLN A 90 12.23 1.81 0.95
C GLN A 90 11.36 1.08 -0.08
N HIS A 91 10.12 0.75 0.29
CA HIS A 91 9.14 0.12 -0.60
C HIS A 91 8.85 0.97 -1.83
N ILE A 92 8.48 2.24 -1.62
CA ILE A 92 8.20 3.21 -2.69
C ILE A 92 9.40 3.38 -3.62
N GLN A 93 10.60 3.54 -3.05
CA GLN A 93 11.80 3.74 -3.85
C GLN A 93 12.06 2.54 -4.77
N GLU A 94 11.94 1.31 -4.26
CA GLU A 94 12.16 0.12 -5.06
C GLU A 94 11.10 -0.02 -6.17
N GLU A 95 9.83 0.26 -5.88
CA GLU A 95 8.76 0.25 -6.88
C GLU A 95 8.97 1.30 -7.97
N GLU A 96 9.27 2.56 -7.61
CA GLU A 96 9.45 3.66 -8.57
C GLU A 96 10.70 3.48 -9.43
N GLU A 97 11.80 3.00 -8.86
CA GLU A 97 13.09 2.86 -9.55
C GLU A 97 13.23 1.55 -10.32
N HIS A 98 12.44 0.52 -10.00
CA HIS A 98 12.60 -0.81 -10.60
C HIS A 98 11.29 -1.40 -11.11
N ASP A 99 10.32 -1.61 -10.23
CA ASP A 99 9.19 -2.50 -10.54
C ASP A 99 8.20 -1.85 -11.53
N LEU A 100 7.89 -0.56 -11.33
CA LEU A 100 7.05 0.23 -12.23
C LEU A 100 7.73 0.51 -13.59
N ILE A 101 9.08 0.61 -13.61
CA ILE A 101 9.82 0.74 -14.87
C ILE A 101 9.68 -0.54 -15.69
N LYS A 102 9.96 -1.70 -15.09
CA LYS A 102 9.82 -3.01 -15.76
C LYS A 102 8.39 -3.27 -16.22
N LEU A 103 7.41 -2.94 -15.38
CA LEU A 103 6.00 -3.06 -15.73
C LEU A 103 5.69 -2.20 -16.96
N ARG A 104 6.09 -0.93 -16.96
CA ARG A 104 5.86 -0.03 -18.10
C ARG A 104 6.50 -0.53 -19.40
N GLU A 105 7.70 -1.11 -19.33
CA GLU A 105 8.39 -1.67 -20.50
C GLU A 105 7.70 -2.92 -21.06
N CYS A 106 6.99 -3.67 -20.22
CA CYS A 106 6.29 -4.90 -20.62
C CYS A 106 4.80 -4.68 -20.96
N LEU A 107 4.24 -3.50 -20.67
CA LEU A 107 2.83 -3.20 -20.87
C LEU A 107 2.52 -2.83 -22.34
N PRO A 108 1.37 -3.29 -22.88
CA PRO A 108 0.79 -2.73 -24.09
C PRO A 108 0.49 -1.23 -23.95
N ALA A 109 0.50 -0.50 -25.08
CA ALA A 109 0.47 0.96 -25.09
C ALA A 109 -0.77 1.60 -24.42
N ASP A 110 -1.93 0.92 -24.46
CA ASP A 110 -3.19 1.36 -23.88
C ASP A 110 -3.43 0.81 -22.45
N GLU A 111 -2.78 -0.30 -22.11
CA GLU A 111 -3.00 -0.99 -20.85
C GLU A 111 -2.50 -0.19 -19.64
N GLY A 112 -1.41 0.56 -19.79
CA GLY A 112 -0.89 1.43 -18.74
C GLY A 112 -1.90 2.50 -18.28
N GLN A 113 -2.55 3.18 -19.23
CA GLN A 113 -3.58 4.18 -18.91
C GLN A 113 -4.82 3.54 -18.25
N ARG A 114 -5.20 2.35 -18.73
CA ARG A 114 -6.30 1.58 -18.16
C ARG A 114 -6.02 1.15 -16.72
N LEU A 115 -4.81 0.66 -16.44
CA LEU A 115 -4.37 0.25 -15.11
C LEU A 115 -4.29 1.46 -14.15
N GLY A 116 -3.72 2.58 -14.58
CA GLY A 116 -3.70 3.80 -13.77
C GLY A 116 -5.11 4.31 -13.42
N SER A 117 -6.03 4.29 -14.39
CA SER A 117 -7.44 4.63 -14.16
C SER A 117 -8.14 3.65 -13.22
N LYS A 118 -7.87 2.35 -13.37
CA LYS A 118 -8.39 1.30 -12.48
C LYS A 118 -7.87 1.49 -11.06
N PHE A 119 -6.58 1.75 -10.88
CA PHE A 119 -5.94 2.01 -9.59
C PHE A 119 -6.56 3.21 -8.87
N ALA A 120 -6.66 4.36 -9.56
CA ALA A 120 -7.27 5.56 -9.00
C ALA A 120 -8.74 5.35 -8.61
N ARG A 121 -9.48 4.52 -9.37
CA ARG A 121 -10.86 4.15 -9.03
C ARG A 121 -10.90 3.21 -7.81
N THR A 122 -10.05 2.19 -7.76
CA THR A 122 -9.97 1.22 -6.66
C THR A 122 -9.74 1.94 -5.32
N LYS A 123 -8.82 2.92 -5.26
CA LYS A 123 -8.55 3.71 -4.05
C LYS A 123 -9.79 4.38 -3.43
N LYS A 124 -10.86 4.62 -4.20
CA LYS A 124 -12.11 5.23 -3.71
C LYS A 124 -13.02 4.25 -2.98
N PHE A 125 -12.87 2.95 -3.22
CA PHE A 125 -13.77 1.91 -2.73
C PHE A 125 -13.13 0.97 -1.71
N VAL A 126 -11.80 1.00 -1.57
CA VAL A 126 -11.08 0.20 -0.57
C VAL A 126 -11.14 0.85 0.81
N PRO A 127 -11.06 0.05 1.89
CA PRO A 127 -11.10 0.55 3.27
C PRO A 127 -10.00 1.58 3.58
N THR A 128 -10.20 2.34 4.66
CA THR A 128 -9.20 3.26 5.23
C THR A 128 -8.43 2.65 6.40
N HIS A 129 -8.85 1.50 6.92
CA HIS A 129 -8.27 0.86 8.09
C HIS A 129 -7.51 -0.40 7.69
N SER A 130 -6.36 -0.61 8.32
CA SER A 130 -5.54 -1.78 8.09
C SER A 130 -6.13 -2.97 8.83
N HIS A 131 -6.27 -4.09 8.14
CA HIS A 131 -6.52 -5.39 8.77
C HIS A 131 -5.33 -6.29 8.45
N PRO A 132 -4.42 -6.55 9.41
CA PRO A 132 -3.17 -7.26 9.13
C PRO A 132 -3.36 -8.72 8.68
N ASN A 133 -4.56 -9.28 8.90
CA ASN A 133 -4.94 -10.62 8.46
C ASN A 133 -5.83 -10.61 7.20
N ALA A 134 -6.05 -9.44 6.58
CA ALA A 134 -6.76 -9.38 5.31
C ALA A 134 -5.92 -10.08 4.22
N PRO A 135 -6.54 -10.79 3.26
CA PRO A 135 -5.82 -11.37 2.14
C PRO A 135 -5.07 -10.29 1.34
N ASP A 136 -3.79 -10.52 1.04
CA ASP A 136 -2.96 -9.64 0.18
C ASP A 136 -3.05 -10.00 -1.32
N LYS A 137 -3.88 -10.98 -1.65
CA LYS A 137 -4.21 -11.39 -3.02
C LYS A 137 -5.72 -11.25 -3.19
N PRO A 138 -6.20 -10.74 -4.33
CA PRO A 138 -7.62 -10.84 -4.64
C PRO A 138 -8.04 -12.32 -4.56
N PRO A 139 -9.23 -12.63 -4.05
CA PRO A 139 -9.73 -13.99 -4.13
C PRO A 139 -9.69 -14.41 -5.59
N PHE A 140 -9.00 -15.52 -5.89
CA PHE A 140 -8.95 -16.08 -7.24
C PHE A 140 -10.39 -16.14 -7.76
N GLU A 141 -10.69 -15.42 -8.86
CA GLU A 141 -11.87 -15.68 -9.66
C GLU A 141 -11.66 -17.04 -10.33
N ASN A 142 -11.90 -18.12 -9.58
CA ASN A 142 -12.20 -19.40 -10.21
C ASN A 142 -13.45 -19.16 -11.06
N GLY A 143 -13.30 -19.25 -12.38
CA GLY A 143 -14.34 -19.03 -13.36
C GLY A 143 -15.60 -19.86 -13.10
N GLY A 144 -16.54 -19.28 -12.38
CA GLY A 144 -17.88 -19.77 -12.17
C GLY A 144 -18.83 -18.60 -12.35
N GLY A 145 -19.42 -18.52 -13.54
CA GLY A 145 -20.28 -17.42 -13.94
C GLY A 145 -21.42 -17.16 -12.96
N LEU A 146 -21.70 -15.87 -12.76
CA LEU A 146 -23.01 -15.44 -12.31
C LEU A 146 -23.88 -15.30 -13.54
N LYS A 147 -24.79 -16.27 -13.69
CA LYS A 147 -26.07 -16.08 -14.38
C LYS A 147 -26.95 -15.14 -13.56
#